data_AF-A0A2E6RCY4-F1
#
_entry.id   AF-A0A2E6RCY4-F1
#
_cell.length_a   1.000
_cell.length_b   1.000
_cell.length_c   1.000
_cell.angle_alpha   90.00
_cell.angle_beta   90.00
_cell.angle_gamma   90.00
#
_symmetry.space_group_name_H-M   'P 1'
#
loop_
_entity.id
_entity.type
_entity.pdbx_description
1 polymer ?
#
loop_
_entity_poly.entity_id
_entity_poly.type
_entity_poly.pdbx_seq_one_letter_code
_entity_poly.pdbx_strand_id
1 'polypeptide(L)'
;MALIGMLITGYLSFSSLGSDAPLFCGPESGCSVVQNSSYSTLLGLPVSLWGFGLYVLILWSAVTLPPRLKRWQRLAWLSTIGLGISLYLTITGLVVLDAWCVWCMTSQVTMIALFIAVMLRRPESAPGMPWMIFNRNLALGALFVVGALFAWQNGLLQPPENPRLKALATHLDESDARFYGAFWCPTCQEQKRMFGRSADRLPYVECTPNGRAGGLAFECVANDISGYPTWIIDGRRYQQVLTPDQLAARSGFVFKEEER
;
A
#
# COMPACT_ATOMS: atom_id res chain seq x y z
N MET A 1 -1.81 3.31 24.38
CA MET A 1 -2.25 3.68 23.02
C MET A 1 -1.11 3.58 22.02
N ALA A 2 -0.05 4.38 22.11
CA ALA A 2 1.08 4.28 21.15
C ALA A 2 1.70 2.87 21.07
N LEU A 3 1.89 2.19 22.22
CA LEU A 3 2.33 0.79 22.25
C LEU A 3 1.36 -0.18 21.55
N ILE A 4 0.05 0.02 21.70
CA ILE A 4 -0.98 -0.80 21.03
C ILE A 4 -0.87 -0.58 19.51
N GLY A 5 -0.76 0.68 19.09
CA GLY A 5 -0.52 1.03 17.69
C GLY A 5 0.73 0.37 17.13
N MET A 6 1.86 0.43 17.87
CA MET A 6 3.10 -0.24 17.49
C MET A 6 2.94 -1.75 17.34
N LEU A 7 2.22 -2.41 18.24
CA LEU A 7 1.98 -3.85 18.15
C LEU A 7 1.15 -4.19 16.91
N ILE A 8 0.07 -3.44 16.65
CA ILE A 8 -0.77 -3.64 15.45
C ILE A 8 0.05 -3.44 14.17
N THR A 9 0.68 -2.27 14.02
CA THR A 9 1.40 -1.94 12.79
C THR A 9 2.68 -2.76 12.63
N GLY A 10 3.31 -3.14 13.74
CA GLY A 10 4.48 -4.03 13.74
C GLY A 10 4.10 -5.44 13.29
N TYR A 11 3.01 -6.00 13.81
CA TYR A 11 2.47 -7.29 13.36
C TYR A 11 2.10 -7.28 11.88
N LEU A 12 1.40 -6.24 11.41
CA LEU A 12 1.04 -6.12 10.00
C LEU A 12 2.27 -5.96 9.11
N SER A 13 3.27 -5.18 9.54
CA SER A 13 4.52 -5.02 8.78
C SER A 13 5.29 -6.33 8.69
N PHE A 14 5.35 -7.09 9.79
CA PHE A 14 5.96 -8.40 9.80
C PHE A 14 5.21 -9.37 8.89
N SER A 15 3.87 -9.35 8.91
CA SER A 15 3.04 -10.21 8.06
C SER A 15 3.16 -9.84 6.58
N SER A 16 3.21 -8.54 6.26
CA SER A 16 3.35 -8.05 4.87
C SER A 16 4.73 -8.27 4.27
N LEU A 17 5.79 -8.21 5.11
CA LEU A 17 7.16 -8.50 4.70
C LEU A 17 7.43 -10.01 4.72
N GLY A 18 6.71 -10.74 5.58
CA GLY A 18 6.64 -12.19 5.61
C GLY A 18 5.72 -12.73 4.52
N SER A 19 5.41 -14.02 4.62
CA SER A 19 4.55 -14.71 3.64
C SER A 19 3.19 -15.13 4.20
N ASP A 20 2.87 -14.70 5.42
CA ASP A 20 1.68 -15.14 6.15
C ASP A 20 0.58 -14.09 6.08
N ALA A 21 -0.65 -14.53 5.82
CA ALA A 21 -1.81 -13.67 5.92
C ALA A 21 -2.04 -13.29 7.39
N PRO A 22 -2.35 -12.01 7.70
CA PRO A 22 -2.68 -11.62 9.06
C PRO A 22 -3.90 -12.38 9.59
N LEU A 23 -3.93 -12.66 10.90
CA LEU A 23 -5.10 -13.24 11.59
C LEU A 23 -6.37 -12.44 11.28
N PHE A 24 -7.50 -13.10 11.03
CA PHE A 24 -8.77 -12.46 10.61
C PHE A 24 -8.72 -11.69 9.28
N CYS A 25 -7.61 -11.79 8.55
CA CYS A 25 -7.45 -11.29 7.19
C CYS A 25 -7.51 -12.50 6.24
N GLY A 26 -8.65 -13.18 6.30
CA GLY A 26 -8.89 -14.41 5.56
C GLY A 26 -8.91 -14.18 4.04
N PRO A 27 -8.78 -15.27 3.27
CA PRO A 27 -8.71 -15.24 1.82
C PRO A 27 -9.82 -14.47 1.10
N GLU A 28 -11.07 -14.73 1.48
CA GLU A 28 -12.26 -14.06 0.92
C GLU A 28 -12.67 -12.81 1.71
N SER A 29 -11.83 -12.34 2.63
CA SER A 29 -12.16 -11.17 3.44
C SER A 29 -11.81 -9.88 2.71
N GLY A 30 -12.59 -8.82 2.90
CA GLY A 30 -12.21 -7.47 2.42
C GLY A 30 -10.86 -7.00 2.98
N CYS A 31 -10.38 -7.59 4.08
CA CYS A 31 -9.07 -7.29 4.65
C CYS A 31 -7.94 -7.69 3.69
N SER A 32 -8.03 -8.84 3.00
CA SER A 32 -7.02 -9.27 2.02
C SER A 32 -6.98 -8.33 0.82
N VAL A 33 -8.15 -7.88 0.34
CA VAL A 33 -8.28 -6.88 -0.73
C VAL A 33 -7.56 -5.59 -0.37
N VAL A 34 -7.79 -5.06 0.84
CA VAL A 34 -7.12 -3.83 1.30
C VAL A 34 -5.61 -4.02 1.43
N GLN A 35 -5.16 -5.11 2.06
CA GLN A 35 -3.74 -5.37 2.33
C GLN A 35 -2.92 -5.61 1.05
N ASN A 36 -3.54 -6.10 -0.03
CA ASN A 36 -2.88 -6.39 -1.30
C ASN A 36 -3.09 -5.32 -2.37
N SER A 37 -3.86 -4.27 -2.05
CA SER A 37 -4.10 -3.15 -2.96
C SER A 37 -2.84 -2.30 -3.18
N SER A 38 -2.82 -1.52 -4.27
CA SER A 38 -1.76 -0.52 -4.50
C SER A 38 -1.65 0.49 -3.36
N TYR A 39 -2.77 0.80 -2.69
CA TYR A 39 -2.84 1.71 -1.53
C TYR A 39 -2.15 1.17 -0.28
N SER A 40 -1.87 -0.14 -0.19
CA SER A 40 -1.16 -0.72 0.95
C SER A 40 0.35 -0.47 0.90
N THR A 41 0.86 0.10 -0.20
CA THR A 41 2.26 0.44 -0.40
C THR A 41 2.49 1.94 -0.52
N LEU A 42 3.62 2.40 0.01
CA LEU A 42 4.10 3.78 -0.07
C LEU A 42 5.61 3.77 -0.25
N LEU A 43 6.08 4.38 -1.34
CA LEU A 43 7.49 4.39 -1.74
C LEU A 43 8.10 2.98 -1.86
N GLY A 44 7.30 2.00 -2.30
CA GLY A 44 7.72 0.60 -2.43
C GLY A 44 7.76 -0.19 -1.12
N LEU A 45 7.37 0.42 0.00
CA LEU A 45 7.30 -0.23 1.31
C LEU A 45 5.86 -0.31 1.82
N PRO A 46 5.49 -1.32 2.63
CA PRO A 46 4.16 -1.41 3.22
C PRO A 46 3.82 -0.17 4.07
N VAL A 47 2.61 0.36 3.92
CA VAL A 47 2.12 1.51 4.71
C VAL A 47 2.11 1.22 6.21
N SER A 48 1.95 -0.05 6.59
CA SER A 48 2.06 -0.48 8.00
C SER A 48 3.42 -0.14 8.61
N LEU A 49 4.51 -0.14 7.83
CA LEU A 49 5.85 0.19 8.31
C LEU A 49 5.96 1.68 8.65
N TRP A 50 5.39 2.54 7.80
CA TRP A 50 5.27 3.98 8.03
C TRP A 50 4.41 4.27 9.26
N GLY A 51 3.29 3.55 9.42
CA GLY A 51 2.46 3.60 10.62
C GLY A 51 3.21 3.21 11.90
N PHE A 52 4.02 2.15 11.84
CA PHE A 52 4.89 1.75 12.96
C PHE A 52 5.88 2.86 13.33
N GLY A 53 6.56 3.44 12.33
CA GLY A 53 7.45 4.58 12.55
C GLY A 53 6.75 5.77 13.21
N LEU A 54 5.51 6.08 12.80
CA LEU A 54 4.71 7.13 13.43
C LEU A 54 4.41 6.81 14.90
N TYR A 55 3.95 5.60 15.23
CA TYR A 55 3.66 5.23 16.61
C TYR A 55 4.91 5.20 17.49
N VAL A 56 6.05 4.76 16.95
CA VAL A 56 7.37 4.87 17.63
C VAL A 56 7.70 6.33 17.90
N LEU A 57 7.54 7.21 16.91
CA LEU A 57 7.83 8.64 17.06
C LEU A 57 6.91 9.31 18.09
N ILE A 58 5.64 8.92 18.14
CA ILE A 58 4.68 9.38 19.15
C ILE A 58 5.11 8.91 20.54
N LEU A 59 5.44 7.63 20.72
CA LEU A 59 5.89 7.07 22.00
C LEU A 59 7.18 7.75 22.47
N TRP A 60 8.17 7.86 21.57
CA TRP A 60 9.43 8.54 21.84
C TRP A 60 9.19 9.98 22.27
N SER A 61 8.38 10.73 21.50
CA SER A 61 8.04 12.12 21.82
C SER A 61 7.36 12.26 23.18
N ALA A 62 6.51 11.30 23.56
CA ALA A 62 5.81 11.32 24.84
C ALA A 62 6.77 11.12 26.04
N VAL A 63 7.84 10.36 25.87
CA VAL A 63 8.81 10.01 26.93
C VAL A 63 9.97 11.01 27.01
N THR A 64 10.54 11.41 25.87
CA THR A 64 11.88 12.04 25.83
C THR A 64 11.87 13.56 25.74
N LEU A 65 10.76 14.22 25.38
CA LEU A 65 10.74 15.68 25.15
C LEU A 65 10.31 16.49 26.37
N PRO A 66 11.19 17.20 27.10
CA PRO A 66 10.83 18.36 27.92
C PRO A 66 10.90 19.65 27.05
N PRO A 67 10.03 20.68 27.21
CA PRO A 67 8.96 20.95 28.19
C PRO A 67 7.55 20.44 27.80
N ARG A 68 6.61 20.42 28.78
CA ARG A 68 5.21 19.95 28.64
C ARG A 68 4.49 20.53 27.41
N LEU A 69 4.72 21.81 27.11
CA LEU A 69 4.10 22.47 25.98
C LEU A 69 4.58 21.96 24.61
N LYS A 70 5.91 21.96 24.38
CA LYS A 70 6.48 21.51 23.10
C LYS A 70 6.16 20.03 22.85
N ARG A 71 6.15 19.22 23.92
CA ARG A 71 5.70 17.83 23.89
C ARG A 71 4.26 17.73 23.40
N TRP A 72 3.34 18.46 24.04
CA TRP A 72 1.94 18.46 23.65
C TRP A 72 1.73 18.92 22.20
N GLN A 73 2.38 20.02 21.78
CA GLN A 73 2.28 20.52 20.41
C GLN A 73 2.75 19.49 19.38
N ARG A 74 3.89 18.84 19.63
CA ARG A 74 4.39 17.79 18.73
C ARG A 74 3.44 16.60 18.68
N LEU A 75 2.93 16.15 19.83
CA LEU A 75 1.96 15.06 19.89
C LEU A 75 0.64 15.42 19.20
N ALA A 76 0.19 16.67 19.32
CA ALA A 76 -0.99 17.18 18.62
C ALA A 76 -0.81 17.13 17.10
N TRP A 77 0.35 17.59 16.60
CA TRP A 77 0.71 17.48 15.19
C TRP A 77 0.76 16.03 14.69
N LEU A 78 1.52 15.17 15.38
CA LEU A 78 1.69 13.76 14.98
C LEU A 78 0.37 13.00 14.99
N SER A 79 -0.45 13.18 16.02
CA SER A 79 -1.77 12.51 16.13
C SER A 79 -2.78 13.04 15.11
N THR A 80 -2.77 14.34 14.79
CA THR A 80 -3.67 14.90 13.77
C THR A 80 -3.30 14.41 12.37
N ILE A 81 -2.00 14.45 12.02
CA ILE A 81 -1.53 13.94 10.72
C ILE A 81 -1.80 12.44 10.60
N GLY A 82 -1.48 11.67 11.66
CA GLY A 82 -1.76 10.24 11.73
C GLY A 82 -3.24 9.91 11.55
N LEU A 83 -4.11 10.67 12.21
CA LEU A 83 -5.56 10.51 12.09
C LEU A 83 -6.03 10.84 10.67
N GLY A 84 -5.52 11.91 10.06
CA GLY A 84 -5.85 12.27 8.68
C GLY A 84 -5.47 11.17 7.67
N ILE A 85 -4.26 10.63 7.78
CA ILE A 85 -3.80 9.51 6.95
C ILE A 85 -4.65 8.26 7.18
N SER A 86 -4.92 7.92 8.44
CA SER A 86 -5.70 6.73 8.80
C SER A 86 -7.16 6.82 8.32
N LEU A 87 -7.77 8.01 8.39
CA LEU A 87 -9.09 8.29 7.83
C LEU A 87 -9.09 8.14 6.31
N TYR A 88 -8.11 8.73 5.64
CA TYR A 88 -7.99 8.63 4.18
C TYR A 88 -7.90 7.16 3.73
N LEU A 89 -7.00 6.36 4.30
CA LEU A 89 -6.86 4.95 3.94
C LEU A 89 -8.11 4.13 4.27
N THR A 90 -8.78 4.45 5.38
CA THR A 90 -10.06 3.83 5.75
C THR A 90 -11.14 4.13 4.72
N ILE A 91 -11.27 5.39 4.31
CA ILE A 91 -12.25 5.82 3.30
C ILE A 91 -11.94 5.19 1.96
N THR A 92 -10.68 5.15 1.54
CA THR A 92 -10.27 4.47 0.31
C THR A 92 -10.61 2.98 0.36
N GLY A 93 -10.37 2.29 1.48
CA GLY A 93 -10.77 0.90 1.65
C GLY A 93 -12.28 0.69 1.46
N LEU A 94 -13.10 1.51 2.10
CA LEU A 94 -14.56 1.36 2.06
C LEU A 94 -15.21 1.81 0.75
N VAL A 95 -14.71 2.90 0.15
CA VAL A 95 -15.38 3.54 -0.99
C VAL A 95 -14.75 3.17 -2.33
N VAL A 96 -13.42 3.06 -2.38
CA VAL A 96 -12.70 2.78 -3.63
C VAL A 96 -12.53 1.28 -3.83
N LEU A 97 -12.24 0.54 -2.75
CA LEU A 97 -12.01 -0.90 -2.80
C LEU A 97 -13.24 -1.73 -2.41
N ASP A 98 -14.32 -1.09 -1.95
CA ASP A 98 -15.53 -1.73 -1.41
C ASP A 98 -15.22 -2.85 -0.40
N ALA A 99 -14.23 -2.61 0.46
CA ALA A 99 -13.61 -3.63 1.28
C ALA A 99 -13.40 -3.16 2.73
N TRP A 100 -13.68 -4.08 3.67
CA TRP A 100 -13.54 -3.83 5.10
C TRP A 100 -12.34 -4.56 5.70
N CYS A 101 -11.48 -3.82 6.42
CA CYS A 101 -10.30 -4.36 7.08
C CYS A 101 -10.33 -4.12 8.59
N VAL A 102 -10.45 -5.22 9.37
CA VAL A 102 -10.52 -5.19 10.84
C VAL A 102 -9.26 -4.56 11.48
N TRP A 103 -8.08 -4.80 10.91
CA TRP A 103 -6.83 -4.25 11.42
C TRP A 103 -6.72 -2.74 11.18
N CYS A 104 -7.14 -2.27 10.01
CA CYS A 104 -7.23 -0.84 9.71
C CYS A 104 -8.20 -0.16 10.68
N MET A 105 -9.37 -0.76 10.95
CA MET A 105 -10.33 -0.20 11.90
C MET A 105 -9.79 -0.15 13.33
N THR A 106 -9.07 -1.19 13.75
CA THR A 106 -8.45 -1.22 15.08
C THR A 106 -7.37 -0.14 15.22
N SER A 107 -6.56 0.05 14.17
CA SER A 107 -5.60 1.15 14.11
C SER A 107 -6.30 2.52 14.11
N GLN A 108 -7.39 2.66 13.36
CA GLN A 108 -8.20 3.88 13.30
C GLN A 108 -8.74 4.26 14.68
N VAL A 109 -9.33 3.30 15.40
CA VAL A 109 -9.83 3.51 16.77
C VAL A 109 -8.70 3.90 17.71
N THR A 110 -7.54 3.24 17.60
CA THR A 110 -6.35 3.56 18.41
C THR A 110 -5.87 4.99 18.17
N MET A 111 -5.84 5.44 16.91
CA MET A 111 -5.41 6.79 16.55
C MET A 111 -6.42 7.85 16.96
N ILE A 112 -7.73 7.61 16.79
CA ILE A 112 -8.80 8.50 17.28
C ILE A 112 -8.67 8.68 18.79
N ALA A 113 -8.54 7.59 19.54
CA ALA A 113 -8.46 7.64 20.99
C ALA A 113 -7.19 8.38 21.46
N LEU A 114 -6.08 8.22 20.74
CA LEU A 114 -4.84 8.95 21.00
C LEU A 114 -5.00 10.45 20.73
N PHE A 115 -5.60 10.82 19.60
CA PHE A 115 -5.88 12.22 19.25
C PHE A 115 -6.77 12.89 20.31
N ILE A 116 -7.87 12.24 20.70
CA ILE A 116 -8.77 12.74 21.75
C ILE A 116 -8.00 12.92 23.07
N ALA A 117 -7.22 11.92 23.50
CA ALA A 117 -6.45 12.01 24.72
C ALA A 117 -5.42 13.15 24.70
N VAL A 118 -4.76 13.40 23.56
CA VAL A 118 -3.82 14.51 23.40
C VAL A 118 -4.56 15.85 23.48
N MET A 119 -5.70 16.00 22.80
CA MET A 119 -6.47 17.25 22.79
C MET A 119 -7.07 17.58 24.17
N LEU A 120 -7.55 16.57 24.90
CA LEU A 120 -8.09 16.74 26.25
C LEU A 120 -7.00 17.09 27.29
N ARG A 121 -5.76 16.64 27.09
CA ARG A 121 -4.61 16.92 28.00
C ARG A 121 -3.86 18.20 27.63
N ARG A 122 -4.55 19.19 27.07
CA ARG A 122 -3.96 20.48 26.72
C ARG A 122 -3.37 21.15 27.97
N PRO A 123 -2.09 21.52 27.97
CA PRO A 123 -1.51 22.28 29.07
C PRO A 123 -2.07 23.70 29.07
N GLU A 124 -2.30 24.28 30.25
CA GLU A 124 -2.74 25.68 30.41
C GLU A 124 -1.76 26.68 29.77
N SER A 125 -0.47 26.32 29.72
CA SER A 125 0.59 27.08 29.06
C SER A 125 0.61 26.94 27.54
N ALA A 126 -0.36 26.25 26.93
CA ALA A 126 -0.55 26.23 25.48
C ALA A 126 -0.56 27.63 24.88
N PRO A 127 0.07 27.86 23.72
CA PRO A 127 0.35 29.20 23.21
C PRO A 127 -0.91 30.06 23.26
N GLY A 128 -0.76 31.34 23.62
CA GLY A 128 -1.83 32.34 23.57
C GLY A 128 -2.32 32.65 22.16
N MET A 129 -1.86 31.91 21.14
CA MET A 129 -2.49 31.93 19.82
C MET A 129 -3.96 31.55 19.97
N PRO A 130 -4.88 32.26 19.30
CA PRO A 130 -6.28 31.89 19.26
C PRO A 130 -6.43 30.42 18.89
N TRP A 131 -7.22 29.67 19.67
CA TRP A 131 -7.44 28.23 19.51
C TRP A 131 -7.82 27.85 18.06
N MET A 132 -8.62 28.71 17.42
CA MET A 132 -9.03 28.55 16.02
C MET A 132 -7.84 28.53 15.06
N ILE A 133 -6.81 29.36 15.30
CA ILE A 133 -5.62 29.43 14.46
C ILE A 133 -4.78 28.16 14.62
N PHE A 134 -4.61 27.68 15.85
CA PHE A 134 -3.86 26.45 16.10
C PHE A 134 -4.53 25.24 15.44
N ASN A 135 -5.84 25.07 15.63
CA ASN A 135 -6.59 23.97 15.00
C ASN A 135 -6.66 24.10 13.48
N ARG A 136 -6.80 25.32 12.95
CA ARG A 136 -6.73 25.57 11.51
C ARG A 136 -5.37 25.14 10.96
N ASN A 137 -4.27 25.47 11.63
CA ASN A 137 -2.94 25.08 11.18
C ASN A 137 -2.77 23.54 11.22
N LEU A 138 -3.21 22.89 12.30
CA LEU A 138 -3.23 21.42 12.40
C LEU A 138 -4.01 20.79 11.24
N ALA A 139 -5.22 21.28 10.97
CA ALA A 139 -6.07 20.80 9.89
C ALA A 139 -5.41 21.01 8.52
N LEU A 140 -4.88 22.21 8.25
CA LEU A 140 -4.19 22.53 7.00
C LEU A 140 -2.96 21.64 6.78
N GLY A 141 -2.15 21.40 7.80
CA GLY A 141 -1.00 20.52 7.65
C GLY A 141 -1.37 19.04 7.49
N ALA A 142 -2.42 18.57 8.17
CA ALA A 142 -2.96 17.23 7.93
C ALA A 142 -3.51 17.09 6.50
N LEU A 143 -4.27 18.08 6.02
CA LEU A 143 -4.77 18.14 4.64
C LEU A 143 -3.64 18.18 3.62
N PHE A 144 -2.57 18.93 3.88
CA PHE A 144 -1.40 18.97 3.01
C PHE A 144 -0.74 17.59 2.90
N VAL A 145 -0.51 16.91 4.03
CA VAL A 145 0.10 15.57 4.04
C VAL A 145 -0.80 14.54 3.36
N VAL A 146 -2.11 14.54 3.65
CA VAL A 146 -3.08 13.64 3.01
C VAL A 146 -3.19 13.93 1.51
N GLY A 147 -3.22 15.21 1.11
CA GLY A 147 -3.26 15.62 -0.29
C GLY A 147 -2.00 15.19 -1.05
N ALA A 148 -0.82 15.30 -0.45
CA ALA A 148 0.42 14.80 -1.02
C ALA A 148 0.41 13.27 -1.17
N LEU A 149 -0.08 12.55 -0.14
CA LEU A 149 -0.24 11.09 -0.19
C LEU A 149 -1.21 10.66 -1.29
N PHE A 150 -2.38 11.31 -1.36
CA PHE A 150 -3.38 11.07 -2.41
C PHE A 150 -2.78 11.31 -3.79
N ALA A 151 -2.10 12.44 -3.99
CA ALA A 151 -1.48 12.78 -5.26
C ALA A 151 -0.37 11.80 -5.66
N TRP A 152 0.38 11.29 -4.69
CA TRP A 152 1.36 10.24 -4.93
C TRP A 152 0.71 8.92 -5.33
N GLN A 153 -0.25 8.42 -4.54
CA GLN A 153 -0.87 7.11 -4.73
C GLN A 153 -1.75 7.04 -5.99
N ASN A 154 -2.36 8.17 -6.38
CA ASN A 154 -3.11 8.27 -7.63
C ASN A 154 -2.23 8.64 -8.83
N GLY A 155 -0.91 8.69 -8.65
CA GLY A 155 0.05 8.91 -9.73
C GLY A 155 0.04 10.31 -10.34
N LEU A 156 -0.54 11.31 -9.64
CA LEU A 156 -0.52 12.73 -10.04
C LEU A 156 0.89 13.33 -9.92
N LEU A 157 1.71 12.83 -9.00
CA LEU A 157 3.10 13.25 -8.80
C LEU A 157 4.13 12.28 -9.40
N GLN A 158 3.69 11.17 -10.02
CA GLN A 158 4.59 10.19 -10.61
C GLN A 158 4.96 10.58 -12.05
N PRO A 159 6.18 10.22 -12.52
CA PRO A 159 6.58 10.42 -13.91
C PRO A 159 5.54 9.87 -14.90
N PRO A 160 5.45 10.45 -16.11
CA PRO A 160 4.57 9.93 -17.14
C PRO A 160 4.92 8.47 -17.44
N GLU A 161 3.88 7.69 -17.72
CA GLU A 161 4.03 6.30 -18.08
C GLU A 161 4.84 6.14 -19.37
N ASN A 162 5.78 5.20 -19.42
CA ASN A 162 6.61 4.95 -20.59
C ASN A 162 5.73 4.42 -21.75
N PRO A 163 5.62 5.14 -22.89
CA PRO A 163 4.75 4.73 -24.00
C PRO A 163 5.08 3.35 -24.56
N ARG A 164 6.37 2.99 -24.60
CA ARG A 164 6.86 1.70 -25.10
C ARG A 164 6.38 0.54 -24.24
N LEU A 165 6.49 0.67 -22.92
CA LEU A 165 6.06 -0.37 -21.96
C LEU A 165 4.53 -0.46 -21.90
N LYS A 166 3.85 0.68 -21.97
CA LYS A 166 2.38 0.73 -22.02
C LYS A 166 1.85 -0.02 -23.24
N ALA A 167 2.40 0.25 -24.42
CA ALA A 167 1.97 -0.41 -25.65
C ALA A 167 2.19 -1.92 -25.62
N LEU A 168 3.34 -2.38 -25.08
CA LEU A 168 3.59 -3.81 -24.89
C LEU A 168 2.63 -4.44 -23.87
N ALA A 169 2.40 -3.79 -22.73
CA ALA A 169 1.49 -4.31 -21.71
C ALA A 169 0.06 -4.45 -22.24
N THR A 170 -0.43 -3.43 -22.97
CA THR A 170 -1.74 -3.47 -23.65
C THR A 170 -1.80 -4.59 -24.68
N HIS A 171 -0.77 -4.76 -25.51
CA HIS A 171 -0.73 -5.89 -26.46
C HIS A 171 -0.78 -7.25 -25.76
N LEU A 172 -0.04 -7.41 -24.67
CA LEU A 172 -0.06 -8.65 -23.89
C LEU A 172 -1.47 -8.93 -23.33
N ASP A 173 -2.15 -7.91 -22.80
CA ASP A 173 -3.51 -8.01 -22.24
C ASP A 173 -4.56 -8.36 -23.30
N GLU A 174 -4.44 -7.78 -24.50
CA GLU A 174 -5.33 -8.03 -25.63
C GLU A 174 -5.04 -9.37 -26.34
N SER A 175 -3.88 -9.98 -26.08
CA SER A 175 -3.46 -11.27 -26.64
C SER A 175 -3.88 -12.47 -25.76
N ASP A 176 -3.55 -13.68 -26.19
CA ASP A 176 -3.73 -14.91 -25.39
C ASP A 176 -2.63 -15.10 -24.32
N ALA A 177 -1.89 -14.04 -23.98
CA ALA A 177 -0.87 -14.09 -22.95
C ALA A 177 -1.51 -14.11 -21.55
N ARG A 178 -0.92 -14.90 -20.64
CA ARG A 178 -1.26 -14.94 -19.21
C ARG A 178 -0.01 -14.94 -18.35
N PHE A 179 -0.02 -14.09 -17.33
CA PHE A 179 1.05 -13.95 -16.34
C PHE A 179 0.57 -14.46 -14.98
N TYR A 180 0.90 -15.70 -14.67
CA TYR A 180 0.58 -16.35 -13.41
C TYR A 180 1.62 -16.04 -12.33
N GLY A 181 1.16 -15.62 -11.17
CA GLY A 181 2.03 -15.38 -10.03
C GLY A 181 1.30 -15.27 -8.70
N ALA A 182 2.03 -14.80 -7.69
CA ALA A 182 1.46 -14.48 -6.38
C ALA A 182 1.84 -13.07 -5.95
N PHE A 183 0.98 -12.37 -5.20
CA PHE A 183 1.28 -11.02 -4.75
C PHE A 183 2.53 -10.93 -3.85
N TRP A 184 2.85 -11.96 -3.07
CA TRP A 184 4.06 -12.01 -2.23
C TRP A 184 5.30 -12.54 -2.95
N CYS A 185 5.17 -12.99 -4.20
CA CYS A 185 6.28 -13.61 -4.94
C CYS A 185 7.30 -12.53 -5.34
N PRO A 186 8.55 -12.56 -4.82
CA PRO A 186 9.52 -11.49 -5.09
C PRO A 186 9.90 -11.37 -6.56
N THR A 187 10.03 -12.50 -7.26
CA THR A 187 10.31 -12.53 -8.70
C THR A 187 9.13 -12.06 -9.54
N CYS A 188 7.90 -12.20 -9.05
CA CYS A 188 6.69 -11.67 -9.68
C CYS A 188 6.61 -10.15 -9.51
N GLN A 189 6.98 -9.66 -8.32
CA GLN A 189 7.12 -8.22 -8.08
C GLN A 189 8.25 -7.63 -8.93
N GLU A 190 9.36 -8.34 -9.10
CA GLU A 190 10.43 -7.94 -10.01
C GLU A 190 9.95 -7.85 -11.47
N GLN A 191 9.18 -8.84 -11.94
CA GLN A 191 8.54 -8.80 -13.26
C GLN A 191 7.64 -7.57 -13.43
N LYS A 192 6.76 -7.29 -12.45
CA LYS A 192 5.88 -6.11 -12.47
C LYS A 192 6.68 -4.81 -12.45
N ARG A 193 7.75 -4.73 -11.65
CA ARG A 193 8.62 -3.56 -11.54
C ARG A 193 9.26 -3.16 -12.87
N MET A 194 9.57 -4.13 -13.74
CA MET A 194 10.10 -3.85 -15.10
C MET A 194 9.11 -3.09 -15.98
N PHE A 195 7.80 -3.22 -15.73
CA PHE A 195 6.75 -2.49 -16.45
C PHE A 195 6.39 -1.15 -15.80
N GLY A 196 6.91 -0.87 -14.60
CA GLY A 196 6.63 0.37 -13.87
C GLY A 196 5.13 0.63 -13.76
N ARG A 197 4.67 1.79 -14.24
CA ARG A 197 3.24 2.17 -14.23
C ARG A 197 2.36 1.34 -15.17
N SER A 198 2.96 0.60 -16.11
CA SER A 198 2.23 -0.29 -17.02
C SER A 198 1.97 -1.67 -16.41
N ALA A 199 2.48 -1.95 -15.20
CA ALA A 199 2.34 -3.25 -14.54
C ALA A 199 0.87 -3.65 -14.31
N ASP A 200 0.01 -2.69 -13.99
CA ASP A 200 -1.42 -2.93 -13.74
C ASP A 200 -2.21 -3.32 -15.00
N ARG A 201 -1.59 -3.18 -16.19
CA ARG A 201 -2.15 -3.61 -17.48
C ARG A 201 -1.63 -4.97 -17.93
N LEU A 202 -0.76 -5.61 -17.17
CA LEU A 202 -0.33 -6.95 -17.52
C LEU A 202 -1.50 -7.93 -17.31
N PRO A 203 -1.62 -8.99 -18.14
CA PRO A 203 -2.64 -10.03 -17.99
C PRO A 203 -2.32 -10.94 -16.79
N TYR A 204 -2.32 -10.37 -15.59
CA TYR A 204 -1.88 -11.02 -14.35
C TYR A 204 -3.01 -11.86 -13.75
N VAL A 205 -2.69 -13.12 -13.46
CA VAL A 205 -3.56 -14.05 -12.75
C VAL A 205 -2.97 -14.32 -11.38
N GLU A 206 -3.71 -13.96 -10.33
CA GLU A 206 -3.35 -14.22 -8.95
C GLU A 206 -3.63 -15.70 -8.61
N CYS A 207 -2.57 -16.49 -8.49
CA CYS A 207 -2.67 -17.91 -8.25
C CYS A 207 -2.95 -18.28 -6.80
N THR A 208 -2.71 -17.36 -5.88
CA THR A 208 -2.83 -17.66 -4.46
C THR A 208 -3.38 -16.43 -3.77
N PRO A 209 -4.65 -16.08 -4.00
CA PRO A 209 -5.27 -14.90 -3.37
C PRO A 209 -5.24 -14.98 -1.82
N ASN A 210 -4.95 -16.18 -1.30
CA ASN A 210 -5.17 -16.61 0.06
C ASN A 210 -3.89 -16.62 0.92
N GLY A 211 -2.79 -16.04 0.44
CA GLY A 211 -1.49 -16.13 1.13
C GLY A 211 -0.77 -17.45 0.86
N ARG A 212 0.50 -17.55 1.27
CA ARG A 212 1.41 -18.65 0.87
C ARG A 212 0.96 -20.03 1.32
N ALA A 213 0.23 -20.10 2.43
CA ALA A 213 -0.35 -21.32 2.97
C ALA A 213 -1.77 -21.60 2.45
N GLY A 214 -2.34 -20.72 1.63
CA GLY A 214 -3.66 -20.88 1.05
C GLY A 214 -3.66 -21.81 -0.16
N GLY A 215 -4.84 -22.34 -0.49
CA GLY A 215 -5.04 -23.12 -1.71
C GLY A 215 -4.80 -22.30 -2.99
N LEU A 216 -4.45 -22.99 -4.07
CA LEU A 216 -4.29 -22.40 -5.40
C LEU A 216 -5.64 -22.02 -5.99
N ALA A 217 -5.71 -20.88 -6.67
CA ALA A 217 -6.86 -20.47 -7.47
C ALA A 217 -7.12 -21.50 -8.58
N PHE A 218 -8.39 -21.75 -8.89
CA PHE A 218 -8.81 -22.76 -9.86
C PHE A 218 -8.11 -22.60 -11.21
N GLU A 219 -7.98 -21.36 -11.71
CA GLU A 219 -7.34 -21.08 -12.99
C GLU A 219 -5.87 -21.55 -13.02
N CYS A 220 -5.15 -21.42 -11.91
CA CYS A 220 -3.76 -21.88 -11.82
C CYS A 220 -3.64 -23.39 -11.65
N VAL A 221 -4.62 -24.04 -11.00
CA VAL A 221 -4.69 -25.51 -10.94
C VAL A 221 -5.02 -26.08 -12.32
N ALA A 222 -6.01 -25.50 -13.01
CA ALA A 222 -6.44 -25.93 -14.35
C ALA A 222 -5.35 -25.77 -15.41
N ASN A 223 -4.40 -24.86 -15.17
CA ASN A 223 -3.23 -24.64 -16.02
C ASN A 223 -1.94 -25.24 -15.44
N ASP A 224 -1.99 -26.18 -14.48
CA ASP A 224 -0.82 -26.87 -13.92
C ASP A 224 0.33 -25.91 -13.53
N ILE A 225 0.02 -24.78 -12.90
CA ILE A 225 1.03 -23.79 -12.51
C ILE A 225 1.76 -24.29 -11.27
N SER A 226 3.00 -24.77 -11.45
CA SER A 226 3.85 -25.31 -10.38
C SER A 226 4.83 -24.31 -9.76
N GLY A 227 4.97 -23.11 -10.32
CA GLY A 227 5.87 -22.09 -9.79
C GLY A 227 5.68 -20.71 -10.41
N TYR A 228 6.31 -19.71 -9.80
CA TYR A 228 6.08 -18.30 -10.12
C TYR A 228 7.40 -17.54 -10.37
N PRO A 229 7.38 -16.54 -11.27
CA PRO A 229 6.32 -16.25 -12.23
C PRO A 229 6.24 -17.34 -13.31
N THR A 230 5.04 -17.57 -13.84
CA THR A 230 4.84 -18.38 -15.06
C THR A 230 4.10 -17.56 -16.10
N TRP A 231 4.67 -17.48 -17.29
CA TRP A 231 4.01 -16.92 -18.46
C TRP A 231 3.50 -18.05 -19.35
N ILE A 232 2.29 -17.91 -19.87
CA ILE A 232 1.80 -18.68 -21.01
C ILE A 232 1.53 -17.69 -22.13
N ILE A 233 2.23 -17.81 -23.26
CA ILE A 233 2.13 -16.90 -24.42
C ILE A 233 2.02 -17.77 -25.66
N ASP A 234 0.97 -17.61 -26.45
CA ASP A 234 0.66 -18.45 -27.61
C ASP A 234 0.76 -19.95 -27.29
N GLY A 235 0.18 -20.35 -26.16
CA GLY A 235 0.20 -21.73 -25.65
C GLY A 235 1.56 -22.24 -25.14
N ARG A 236 2.64 -21.44 -25.21
CA ARG A 236 3.97 -21.83 -24.73
C ARG A 236 4.22 -21.33 -23.31
N ARG A 237 4.72 -22.22 -22.45
CA ARG A 237 5.00 -21.94 -21.04
C ARG A 237 6.43 -21.48 -20.81
N TYR A 238 6.58 -20.43 -19.99
CA TYR A 238 7.86 -19.88 -19.55
C TYR A 238 7.83 -19.60 -18.04
N GLN A 239 8.43 -20.48 -17.24
CA GLN A 239 8.51 -20.34 -15.78
C GLN A 239 9.77 -19.59 -15.36
N GLN A 240 9.84 -18.30 -15.67
CA GLN A 240 10.95 -17.41 -15.32
C GLN A 240 10.55 -15.94 -15.50
N VAL A 241 11.34 -15.03 -14.93
CA VAL A 241 11.23 -13.59 -15.22
C VAL A 241 11.68 -13.34 -16.66
N LEU A 242 10.90 -12.56 -17.40
CA LEU A 242 11.17 -12.21 -18.79
C LEU A 242 11.29 -10.69 -18.94
N THR A 243 12.32 -10.24 -19.66
CA THR A 243 12.46 -8.80 -19.96
C THR A 243 11.35 -8.31 -20.90
N PRO A 244 11.04 -7.00 -20.95
CA PRO A 244 10.08 -6.47 -21.91
C PRO A 244 10.38 -6.86 -23.37
N ASP A 245 11.64 -6.86 -23.79
CA ASP A 245 12.04 -7.27 -25.14
C ASP A 245 11.79 -8.76 -25.39
N GLN A 246 12.05 -9.59 -24.39
CA GLN A 246 11.81 -11.01 -24.42
C GLN A 246 10.30 -11.36 -24.45
N LEU A 247 9.46 -10.54 -23.82
CA LEU A 247 8.01 -10.67 -23.89
C LEU A 247 7.51 -10.24 -25.27
N ALA A 248 8.00 -9.09 -25.76
CA ALA A 248 7.65 -8.59 -27.10
C ALA A 248 7.98 -9.61 -28.20
N ALA A 249 9.19 -10.18 -28.18
CA ALA A 249 9.61 -11.18 -29.15
C ALA A 249 8.76 -12.46 -29.12
N ARG A 250 8.23 -12.84 -27.95
CA ARG A 250 7.41 -14.05 -27.79
C ARG A 250 5.94 -13.83 -28.08
N SER A 251 5.43 -12.61 -27.91
CA SER A 251 4.05 -12.24 -28.23
C SER A 251 3.88 -11.68 -29.64
N GLY A 252 4.94 -11.69 -30.45
CA GLY A 252 4.94 -11.08 -31.79
C GLY A 252 4.79 -9.56 -31.79
N PHE A 253 5.01 -8.88 -30.66
CA PHE A 253 4.89 -7.43 -30.57
C PHE A 253 6.13 -6.76 -31.16
N VAL A 254 5.90 -5.79 -32.06
CA VAL A 254 6.95 -4.98 -32.65
C VAL A 254 6.89 -3.59 -32.04
N PHE A 255 7.98 -3.17 -31.39
CA PHE A 255 8.10 -1.79 -30.92
C PHE A 255 8.12 -0.85 -32.13
N LYS A 256 7.24 0.14 -32.14
CA LYS A 256 7.37 1.25 -33.09
C LYS A 256 8.67 1.99 -32.76
N GLU A 257 9.52 2.20 -33.75
CA GLU A 257 10.69 3.07 -33.60
C GLU A 257 10.18 4.46 -33.21
N GLU A 258 10.72 5.02 -32.12
CA GLU A 258 10.42 6.40 -31.73
C GLU A 258 11.00 7.32 -32.81
N GLU A 259 10.11 8.01 -33.56
CA GLU A 259 10.51 9.15 -34.39
C GLU A 259 11.21 10.17 -33.48
N ARG A 260 12.54 10.24 -33.61
CA ARG A 260 13.42 11.15 -32.88
C ARG A 260 13.11 12.60 -33.18
#